data_AF-A0A531B627-F1
#
_entry.id   AF-A0A531B627-F1
#
_cell.length_a   1.000
_cell.length_b   1.000
_cell.length_c   1.000
_cell.angle_alpha   90.00
_cell.angle_beta   90.00
_cell.angle_gamma   90.00
#
_symmetry.space_group_name_H-M   'P 1'
#
loop_
_entity.id
_entity.type
_entity.pdbx_description
1 polymer ?
#
loop_
_entity_poly.entity_id
_entity_poly.type
_entity_poly.pdbx_seq_one_letter_code
_entity_poly.pdbx_strand_id
1 'polypeptide(L)'
;MVELVKPALEHLPSYKAALERGWSPDNVRLMEATREQLAAIEKNPTAFLADLDDPDAKGGPITLPDGTKVPRLPGFRRWIWDGEIAGSIGLRWQRGTAELPPHVLGHIGYAVVP
;
A
#
# COMPACT_ATOMS: atom_id res chain seq x y z
N MET A 1 -5.22 21.29 -4.63
CA MET A 1 -4.10 21.42 -3.67
C MET A 1 -3.72 20.02 -3.31
N VAL A 2 -2.44 19.68 -3.45
CA VAL A 2 -1.98 18.31 -3.23
C VAL A 2 -1.82 18.03 -1.75
N GLU A 3 -2.42 16.94 -1.28
CA GLU A 3 -2.39 16.52 0.12
C GLU A 3 -2.08 15.02 0.25
N LEU A 4 -1.63 14.62 1.44
CA LEU A 4 -1.49 13.21 1.81
C LEU A 4 -2.65 12.81 2.72
N VAL A 5 -3.62 12.09 2.18
CA VAL A 5 -4.80 11.66 2.93
C VAL A 5 -4.62 10.25 3.49
N LYS A 6 -5.21 10.00 4.66
CA LYS A 6 -5.34 8.63 5.18
C LYS A 6 -6.37 7.88 4.33
N PRO A 7 -6.07 6.66 3.86
CA PRO A 7 -7.05 5.84 3.15
C PRO A 7 -8.31 5.66 3.99
N ALA A 8 -9.47 5.95 3.40
CA ALA A 8 -10.77 5.87 4.04
C ALA A 8 -11.83 5.48 3.02
N LEU A 9 -13.00 5.04 3.50
CA LEU A 9 -14.10 4.57 2.63
C LEU A 9 -14.56 5.64 1.64
N GLU A 10 -14.54 6.91 2.03
CA GLU A 10 -14.91 8.04 1.16
C GLU A 10 -13.95 8.23 -0.03
N HIS A 11 -12.68 7.90 0.13
CA HIS A 11 -11.65 8.02 -0.91
C HIS A 11 -11.55 6.75 -1.78
N LEU A 12 -12.04 5.61 -1.28
CA LEU A 12 -11.84 4.28 -1.87
C LEU A 12 -12.36 4.13 -3.30
N PRO A 13 -13.51 4.71 -3.70
CA PRO A 13 -13.98 4.63 -5.08
C PRO A 13 -12.98 5.18 -6.09
N SER A 14 -12.35 6.32 -5.78
CA SER A 14 -11.35 6.94 -6.67
C SER A 14 -10.12 6.05 -6.81
N TYR A 15 -9.61 5.52 -5.69
CA TYR A 15 -8.51 4.57 -5.68
C TYR A 15 -8.80 3.29 -6.49
N LYS A 16 -9.97 2.68 -6.28
CA LYS A 16 -10.42 1.49 -7.02
C LYS A 16 -10.47 1.78 -8.53
N ALA A 17 -11.00 2.94 -8.92
CA ALA A 17 -11.06 3.34 -10.33
C ALA A 17 -9.67 3.49 -10.96
N ALA A 18 -8.66 3.98 -10.24
CA ALA A 18 -7.29 4.03 -10.76
C ALA A 18 -6.70 2.63 -10.97
N LEU A 19 -6.90 1.71 -10.03
CA LEU A 19 -6.51 0.30 -10.19
C LEU A 19 -7.19 -0.35 -11.41
N GLU A 20 -8.49 -0.11 -11.59
CA GLU A 20 -9.28 -0.63 -12.73
C GLU A 20 -8.81 -0.07 -14.08
N ARG A 21 -8.23 1.13 -14.11
CA ARG A 21 -7.59 1.72 -15.30
C ARG A 21 -6.18 1.20 -15.57
N GLY A 22 -5.69 0.24 -14.79
CA GLY A 22 -4.39 -0.40 -14.99
C GLY A 22 -3.22 0.35 -14.34
N TRP A 23 -3.49 1.26 -13.39
CA TRP A 23 -2.43 1.80 -12.54
C TRP A 23 -2.12 0.84 -11.38
N SER A 24 -0.84 0.77 -10.98
CA SER A 24 -0.40 -0.01 -9.83
C SER A 24 0.33 0.86 -8.80
N PRO A 25 0.00 0.74 -7.50
CA PRO A 25 0.76 1.36 -6.41
C PRO A 25 2.08 0.61 -6.10
N ASP A 26 2.26 -0.60 -6.66
CA ASP A 26 3.46 -1.42 -6.53
C ASP A 26 4.22 -1.42 -7.86
N ASN A 27 5.42 -0.86 -7.85
CA ASN A 27 6.27 -0.69 -9.02
C ASN A 27 7.12 -1.93 -9.36
N VAL A 28 7.05 -3.00 -8.55
CA VAL A 28 7.77 -4.26 -8.76
C VAL A 28 6.80 -5.32 -9.28
N ARG A 29 5.68 -5.54 -8.59
CA ARG A 29 4.68 -6.59 -8.92
C ARG A 29 3.61 -6.12 -9.90
N LEU A 30 3.48 -4.81 -10.11
CA LEU A 30 2.61 -4.19 -11.12
C LEU A 30 1.18 -4.75 -11.09
N MET A 31 0.71 -5.31 -12.21
CA MET A 31 -0.67 -5.75 -12.42
C MET A 31 -1.07 -6.95 -11.56
N GLU A 32 -0.11 -7.71 -11.03
CA GLU A 32 -0.40 -8.76 -10.05
C GLU A 32 -0.87 -8.17 -8.73
N ALA A 33 -0.13 -7.20 -8.18
CA ALA A 33 -0.52 -6.49 -6.97
C ALA A 33 -1.82 -5.71 -7.15
N THR A 34 -2.06 -5.16 -8.34
CA THR A 34 -3.33 -4.48 -8.68
C THR A 34 -4.52 -5.43 -8.56
N ARG A 35 -4.43 -6.63 -9.14
CA ARG A 35 -5.49 -7.66 -9.07
C ARG A 35 -5.74 -8.13 -7.63
N GLU A 36 -4.68 -8.34 -6.86
CA GLU A 36 -4.80 -8.72 -5.45
C GLU A 36 -5.50 -7.65 -4.60
N GLN A 37 -5.18 -6.38 -4.81
CA GLN A 37 -5.83 -5.30 -4.08
C GLN A 37 -7.29 -5.13 -4.50
N LEU A 38 -7.62 -5.23 -5.79
CA LEU A 38 -9.01 -5.24 -6.24
C LEU A 38 -9.81 -6.37 -5.59
N ALA A 39 -9.24 -7.58 -5.53
CA ALA A 39 -9.86 -8.73 -4.87
C ALA A 39 -10.02 -8.51 -3.35
N ALA A 40 -9.03 -7.90 -2.70
CA ALA A 40 -9.09 -7.57 -1.27
C ALA A 40 -10.16 -6.51 -0.96
N ILE A 41 -10.26 -5.48 -1.80
CA ILE A 41 -11.28 -4.43 -1.72
C ILE A 41 -12.68 -5.04 -1.85
N GLU A 42 -12.88 -5.92 -2.84
CA GLU A 42 -14.17 -6.57 -3.06
C GLU A 42 -14.56 -7.49 -1.90
N LYS A 43 -13.59 -8.22 -1.35
CA LYS A 43 -13.82 -9.13 -0.23
C LYS A 43 -14.20 -8.39 1.05
N ASN A 44 -13.44 -7.36 1.42
CA ASN A 44 -13.69 -6.56 2.62
C ASN A 44 -12.95 -5.21 2.54
N PRO A 45 -13.64 -4.12 2.15
CA PRO A 45 -12.99 -2.82 1.96
C PRO A 45 -12.46 -2.23 3.27
N THR A 46 -13.16 -2.46 4.39
CA THR A 46 -12.74 -1.96 5.71
C THR A 46 -11.46 -2.66 6.19
N ALA A 47 -11.36 -3.99 6.00
CA ALA A 47 -10.16 -4.73 6.34
C ALA A 47 -8.98 -4.34 5.44
N PHE A 48 -9.23 -4.15 4.13
CA PHE A 48 -8.21 -3.65 3.21
C PHE A 48 -7.66 -2.29 3.67
N LEU A 49 -8.53 -1.33 4.00
CA LEU A 49 -8.13 -0.01 4.48
C LEU A 49 -7.36 -0.07 5.81
N ALA A 50 -7.80 -0.94 6.74
CA ALA A 50 -7.08 -1.15 8.01
C ALA A 50 -5.66 -1.70 7.78
N ASP A 51 -5.48 -2.60 6.81
CA ASP A 51 -4.18 -3.17 6.46
C ASP A 51 -3.21 -2.14 5.87
N LEU A 52 -3.71 -1.01 5.33
CA LEU A 52 -2.88 0.07 4.80
C LEU A 52 -2.27 0.97 5.89
N ASP A 53 -2.82 1.00 7.11
CA ASP A 53 -2.36 1.86 8.21
C ASP A 53 -2.05 1.01 9.44
N ASP A 54 -0.93 0.29 9.40
CA ASP A 54 -0.51 -0.68 10.41
C ASP A 54 0.86 -0.32 11.03
N PRO A 55 0.94 0.79 11.79
CA PRO A 55 2.18 1.25 12.41
C PRO A 55 2.72 0.28 13.48
N ASP A 56 1.93 -0.73 13.85
CA ASP A 56 2.29 -1.72 14.85
C ASP A 56 2.59 -3.11 14.27
N ALA A 57 2.49 -3.29 12.95
CA ALA A 57 2.67 -4.58 12.26
C ALA A 57 1.73 -5.69 12.80
N LYS A 58 0.47 -5.36 13.06
CA LYS A 58 -0.56 -6.28 13.58
C LYS A 58 -1.08 -7.25 12.54
N GLY A 59 -1.02 -6.92 11.25
CA GLY A 59 -1.47 -7.83 10.21
C GLY A 59 -0.53 -9.02 9.99
N GLY A 60 -0.96 -9.98 9.18
CA GLY A 60 -0.22 -11.21 8.92
C GLY A 60 1.12 -11.01 8.19
N PRO A 61 1.96 -12.06 8.12
CA PRO A 61 3.22 -12.02 7.39
C PRO A 61 3.02 -11.78 5.88
N ILE A 62 4.02 -11.20 5.24
CA ILE A 62 4.04 -11.01 3.78
C ILE A 62 4.70 -12.20 3.10
N THR A 63 4.19 -12.58 1.93
CA THR A 63 4.79 -13.62 1.08
C THR A 63 5.77 -12.96 0.10
N LEU A 64 7.02 -13.40 0.10
CA LEU A 64 8.04 -12.97 -0.85
C LEU A 64 7.92 -13.72 -2.19
N PRO A 65 8.59 -13.26 -3.27
CA PRO A 65 8.52 -13.91 -4.58
C PRO A 65 8.96 -15.38 -4.59
N ASP A 66 9.82 -15.78 -3.66
CA ASP A 66 10.26 -17.18 -3.47
C ASP A 66 9.26 -18.04 -2.68
N GLY A 67 8.11 -17.47 -2.29
CA GLY A 67 7.06 -18.13 -1.52
C GLY A 67 7.31 -18.13 0.00
N THR A 68 8.46 -17.66 0.47
CA THR A 68 8.72 -17.55 1.91
C THR A 68 7.82 -16.50 2.56
N LYS A 69 7.45 -16.73 3.82
CA LYS A 69 6.66 -15.79 4.62
C LYS A 69 7.54 -15.12 5.65
N VAL A 70 7.62 -13.79 5.59
CA VAL A 70 8.39 -12.98 6.53
C VAL A 70 7.47 -12.05 7.33
N PRO A 71 7.85 -11.68 8.58
CA PRO A 71 7.08 -10.71 9.35
C PRO A 71 6.90 -9.41 8.57
N ARG A 72 5.70 -8.86 8.57
CA ARG A 72 5.48 -7.53 8.00
C ARG A 72 6.21 -6.49 8.86
N LEU A 73 6.73 -5.46 8.22
CA LEU A 73 7.28 -4.32 8.95
C LEU A 73 6.17 -3.38 9.40
N PRO A 74 6.34 -2.69 10.55
CA PRO A 74 5.60 -1.48 10.87
C PRO A 74 5.57 -0.53 9.69
N GLY A 75 4.39 -0.01 9.36
CA GLY A 75 4.25 0.83 8.19
C GLY A 75 2.86 1.38 7.98
N PHE A 76 2.78 2.43 7.18
CA PHE A 76 1.51 2.94 6.71
C PHE A 76 1.61 3.48 5.29
N ARG A 77 0.47 3.51 4.60
CA ARG A 77 0.27 4.17 3.32
C ARG A 77 -0.65 5.37 3.47
N ARG A 78 -0.35 6.40 2.68
CA ARG A 78 -1.20 7.56 2.43
C ARG A 78 -1.45 7.65 0.94
N TRP A 79 -2.57 8.22 0.57
CA TRP A 79 -2.89 8.52 -0.81
C TRP A 79 -2.50 9.96 -1.11
N ILE A 80 -1.84 10.17 -2.25
CA ILE A 80 -1.60 11.49 -2.80
C ILE A 80 -2.92 11.92 -3.42
N TRP A 81 -3.44 13.05 -2.99
CA TRP A 81 -4.79 13.52 -3.32
C TRP A 81 -4.75 14.92 -3.92
N ASP A 82 -5.40 15.11 -5.06
CA ASP A 82 -5.62 16.43 -5.67
C ASP A 82 -7.05 16.53 -6.21
N GLY A 83 -8.03 16.39 -5.31
CA GLY A 83 -9.45 16.26 -5.66
C GLY A 83 -9.88 14.83 -5.99
N GLU A 84 -8.95 14.01 -6.48
CA GLU A 84 -9.07 12.57 -6.67
C GLU A 84 -7.72 11.87 -6.38
N ILE A 85 -7.67 10.54 -6.53
CA ILE A 85 -6.43 9.78 -6.38
C ILE A 85 -5.39 10.25 -7.41
N ALA A 86 -4.27 10.77 -6.91
CA ALA A 86 -3.11 11.15 -7.70
C ALA A 86 -1.92 10.21 -7.47
N GLY A 87 -2.01 9.30 -6.48
CA GLY A 87 -0.98 8.31 -6.22
C GLY A 87 -1.03 7.70 -4.83
N SER A 88 -0.03 6.90 -4.50
CA SER A 88 0.15 6.26 -3.22
C SER A 88 1.58 6.46 -2.74
N ILE A 89 1.75 6.74 -1.45
CA ILE A 89 3.05 6.81 -0.77
C ILE A 89 3.01 5.97 0.49
N GLY A 90 4.08 5.21 0.76
CA GLY A 90 4.18 4.34 1.93
C GLY A 90 5.49 4.50 2.66
N LEU A 91 5.40 4.57 3.99
CA LEU A 91 6.52 4.55 4.92
C LEU A 91 6.54 3.21 5.67
N ARG A 92 7.73 2.61 5.80
CA ARG A 92 7.97 1.40 6.60
C ARG A 92 9.26 1.51 7.40
N TRP A 93 9.34 0.85 8.54
CA TRP A 93 10.50 0.94 9.43
C TRP A 93 10.66 -0.31 10.31
N GLN A 94 11.85 -0.46 10.90
CA GLN A 94 12.10 -1.36 12.03
C GLN A 94 12.14 -0.54 13.32
N ARG A 95 11.62 -1.07 14.43
CA ARG A 95 11.66 -0.35 15.71
C ARG A 95 13.09 -0.32 16.24
N GLY A 96 13.55 0.85 16.66
CA GLY A 96 14.86 1.02 17.29
C GLY A 96 16.06 1.04 16.34
N THR A 97 15.85 1.00 15.01
CA THR A 97 16.93 1.10 14.03
C THR A 97 16.46 1.75 12.73
N ALA A 98 17.39 2.39 12.01
CA ALA A 98 17.19 2.87 10.64
C ALA A 98 17.56 1.81 9.58
N GLU A 99 18.07 0.65 9.99
CA GLU A 99 18.37 -0.44 9.07
C GLU A 99 17.07 -1.07 8.53
N LEU A 100 17.15 -1.68 7.35
CA LEU A 100 16.06 -2.44 6.74
C LEU A 100 16.51 -3.86 6.41
N PRO A 101 15.60 -4.85 6.45
CA PRO A 101 15.92 -6.20 5.99
C PRO A 101 16.36 -6.19 4.51
N PRO A 102 17.24 -7.12 4.06
CA PRO A 102 17.79 -7.11 2.70
C PRO A 102 16.75 -7.14 1.56
N HIS A 103 15.54 -7.65 1.84
CA HIS A 103 14.44 -7.74 0.87
C HIS A 103 13.61 -6.44 0.78
N VAL A 104 13.95 -5.40 1.56
CA VAL A 104 13.22 -4.13 1.59
C VAL A 104 14.07 -3.02 0.98
N LEU A 105 13.66 -2.54 -0.20
CA LEU A 105 14.45 -1.62 -1.04
C LEU A 105 14.56 -0.18 -0.49
N GLY A 106 13.82 0.15 0.57
CA GLY A 106 13.85 1.48 1.18
C GLY A 106 12.70 1.72 2.14
N HIS A 107 12.81 2.79 2.92
CA HIS A 107 11.76 3.18 3.89
C HIS A 107 10.52 3.73 3.18
N ILE A 108 10.76 4.54 2.16
CA ILE A 108 9.74 5.26 1.43
C ILE A 108 9.65 4.69 0.02
N GLY A 109 8.44 4.39 -0.41
CA GLY A 109 8.13 4.09 -1.81
C GLY A 109 6.85 4.81 -2.19
N TYR A 110 6.77 5.29 -3.42
CA TYR A 110 5.58 5.96 -3.94
C TYR A 110 5.36 5.62 -5.43
N ALA A 111 4.13 5.80 -5.86
CA ALA A 111 3.72 5.72 -7.26
C ALA A 111 2.67 6.80 -7.51
N VAL A 112 2.79 7.53 -8.62
CA VAL A 112 1.80 8.53 -9.05
C VAL A 112 0.91 7.94 -10.15
N VAL A 113 -0.34 8.37 -10.19
CA VAL A 113 -1.27 8.06 -11.29
C VAL A 113 -0.85 8.92 -12.50
N PRO A 114 -0.76 8.35 -13.72
CA PRO A 114 -0.39 9.09 -14.93
C PRO A 114 -1.37 10.18 -15.34
#